data_AF-A0A536UAE5-F1
#
_entry.id   AF-A0A536UAE5-F1
#
_cell.length_a   1.000
_cell.length_b   1.000
_cell.length_c   1.000
_cell.angle_alpha   90.00
_cell.angle_beta   90.00
_cell.angle_gamma   90.00
#
_symmetry.space_group_name_H-M   'P 1'
#
loop_
_entity.id
_entity.type
_entity.pdbx_description
1 polymer ?
#
loop_
_entity_poly.entity_id
_entity_poly.type
_entity_poly.pdbx_seq_one_letter_code
_entity_poly.pdbx_strand_id
1 'polypeptide(L)'
;MTSTLVLAGLSARMLSEQAVRDGYKALALDVFGDVDTRRAASAWAGIGAPGELCIDAGRFLAGLADFASREGVLGWVAGSGFDDR
;
A
#
# COMPACT_ATOMS: atom_id res chain seq x y z
N MET A 1 20.98 -2.96 4.86
CA MET A 1 19.84 -3.46 4.07
C MET A 1 18.60 -2.73 4.54
N THR A 2 17.85 -2.09 3.64
CA THR A 2 16.64 -1.35 3.99
C THR A 2 15.45 -2.29 3.89
N SER A 3 14.79 -2.55 5.02
CA SER A 3 13.60 -3.41 5.07
C SER A 3 12.42 -2.74 4.35
N THR A 4 11.56 -3.54 3.72
CA THR A 4 10.42 -3.05 2.93
C THR A 4 9.09 -3.40 3.60
N LEU A 5 8.16 -2.44 3.60
CA LEU A 5 6.78 -2.63 4.07
C LEU A 5 5.79 -2.37 2.94
N VAL A 6 4.75 -3.20 2.89
CA VAL A 6 3.57 -2.96 2.05
C VAL A 6 2.52 -2.23 2.87
N LEU A 7 1.99 -1.12 2.36
CA LEU A 7 1.08 -0.25 3.09
C LEU A 7 -0.21 -0.13 2.31
N ALA A 8 -1.30 -0.59 2.91
CA ALA A 8 -2.57 -0.75 2.21
C ALA A 8 -3.68 0.10 2.82
N GLY A 9 -4.57 0.66 2.02
CA GLY A 9 -5.78 1.33 2.51
C GLY A 9 -6.50 2.16 1.46
N LEU A 10 -7.57 2.86 1.86
CA LEU A 10 -8.19 3.88 1.00
C LEU A 10 -7.15 4.96 0.65
N SER A 11 -6.39 5.39 1.66
CA SER A 11 -5.18 6.19 1.51
C SER A 11 -4.02 5.56 2.28
N ALA A 12 -2.93 5.23 1.59
CA ALA A 12 -1.66 4.76 2.15
C ALA A 12 -0.65 5.91 2.34
N ARG A 13 -1.03 7.16 2.06
CA ARG A 13 -0.12 8.32 2.07
C ARG A 13 0.64 8.47 3.39
N MET A 14 -0.09 8.63 4.50
CA MET A 14 0.52 8.88 5.80
C MET A 14 1.39 7.72 6.26
N LEU A 15 0.94 6.47 6.03
CA LEU A 15 1.73 5.28 6.34
C LEU A 15 3.03 5.29 5.52
N SER A 16 2.96 5.66 4.24
CA SER A 16 4.12 5.64 3.33
C SER A 16 5.14 6.68 3.71
N GLU A 17 4.70 7.91 4.01
CA GLU A 17 5.58 8.97 4.53
C GLU A 17 6.23 8.57 5.85
N GLN A 18 5.46 7.96 6.78
CA GLN A 18 5.97 7.56 8.08
C GLN A 18 6.98 6.41 7.96
N ALA A 19 6.68 5.38 7.17
CA ALA A 19 7.59 4.27 6.91
C ALA A 19 8.94 4.75 6.34
N VAL A 20 8.91 5.71 5.40
CA VAL A 20 10.13 6.31 4.85
C VAL A 20 10.91 7.09 5.91
N ARG A 21 10.23 7.87 6.77
CA ARG A 21 10.89 8.58 7.90
C ARG A 21 11.54 7.61 8.89
N ASP A 22 10.93 6.44 9.08
CA ASP A 22 11.44 5.39 9.97
C ASP A 22 12.51 4.51 9.30
N GLY A 23 12.92 4.83 8.07
CA GLY A 23 13.99 4.14 7.36
C GLY A 23 13.57 2.85 6.65
N TYR A 24 12.28 2.64 6.41
CA TYR A 24 11.76 1.57 5.58
C TYR A 24 11.56 2.02 4.12
N LYS A 25 11.60 1.06 3.20
CA LYS A 25 11.09 1.25 1.84
C LYS A 25 9.58 1.02 1.83
N ALA A 26 8.82 1.97 1.28
CA ALA A 26 7.37 1.87 1.19
C ALA A 26 6.92 1.33 -0.18
N LEU A 27 6.02 0.35 -0.17
CA LEU A 27 5.24 -0.11 -1.33
C LEU A 27 3.75 0.13 -1.03
N ALA A 28 3.05 0.89 -1.87
CA ALA A 28 1.68 1.32 -1.59
C ALA A 28 0.63 0.52 -2.38
N LEU A 29 -0.35 -0.04 -1.67
CA LEU A 29 -1.58 -0.61 -2.21
C LEU A 29 -2.74 0.31 -1.84
N ASP A 30 -3.20 1.14 -2.76
CA ASP A 30 -3.93 2.35 -2.38
C ASP A 30 -5.06 2.68 -3.37
N VAL A 31 -6.20 3.17 -2.85
CA VAL A 31 -7.39 3.43 -3.67
C VAL A 31 -7.30 4.76 -4.40
N PHE A 32 -6.87 5.83 -3.73
CA PHE A 32 -6.88 7.18 -4.32
C PHE A 32 -5.77 7.41 -5.36
N GLY A 33 -4.56 6.92 -5.10
CA GLY A 33 -3.41 7.07 -5.98
C GLY A 33 -2.85 8.48 -6.04
N ASP A 34 -3.07 9.28 -5.00
CA ASP A 34 -2.67 10.69 -4.96
C ASP A 34 -1.18 10.88 -5.25
N VAL A 35 -0.86 12.05 -5.84
CA VAL A 35 0.52 12.41 -6.23
C VAL A 35 1.49 12.27 -5.06
N ASP A 36 1.08 12.64 -3.86
CA ASP A 36 1.92 12.55 -2.65
C ASP A 36 2.19 11.09 -2.25
N THR A 37 1.20 10.20 -2.32
CA THR A 37 1.39 8.76 -2.09
C THR A 37 2.39 8.18 -3.08
N ARG A 38 2.26 8.53 -4.36
CA ARG A 38 3.17 8.06 -5.42
C ARG A 38 4.59 8.63 -5.31
N ARG A 39 4.75 9.80 -4.70
CA ARG A 39 6.07 10.39 -4.41
C ARG A 39 6.74 9.71 -3.21
N ALA A 40 5.98 9.40 -2.17
CA ALA A 40 6.51 8.75 -0.97
C ALA A 40 6.80 7.26 -1.20
N ALA A 41 5.95 6.56 -1.95
CA ALA A 41 6.09 5.14 -2.20
C ALA A 41 7.08 4.85 -3.33
N SER A 42 7.91 3.83 -3.13
CA SER A 42 8.86 3.35 -4.16
C SER A 42 8.18 2.54 -5.27
N ALA A 43 6.97 2.03 -5.02
CA ALA A 43 6.06 1.49 -6.02
C ALA A 43 4.62 1.64 -5.52
N TRP A 44 3.67 1.69 -6.46
CA TRP A 44 2.25 1.86 -6.16
C TRP A 44 1.41 0.94 -7.05
N ALA A 45 0.35 0.35 -6.50
CA ALA A 45 -0.68 -0.35 -7.24
C ALA A 45 -2.07 0.01 -6.72
N GLY A 46 -3.02 0.18 -7.65
CA GLY A 46 -4.40 0.53 -7.33
C GLY A 46 -5.22 -0.67 -6.86
N ILE A 47 -5.85 -0.57 -5.70
CA ILE A 47 -6.69 -1.65 -5.12
C ILE A 47 -8.18 -1.30 -5.05
N GLY A 48 -8.59 -0.18 -5.62
CA GLY A 48 -9.99 0.27 -5.60
C GLY A 48 -10.90 -0.52 -6.56
N ALA A 49 -12.15 -0.73 -6.14
CA ALA A 49 -13.21 -1.19 -7.01
C ALA A 49 -13.62 -0.08 -8.01
N PRO A 50 -13.82 -0.37 -9.31
CA PRO A 50 -14.22 0.64 -10.28
C PRO A 50 -15.53 1.33 -9.91
N GLY A 51 -15.52 2.66 -9.79
CA GLY A 51 -16.71 3.46 -9.52
C GLY A 51 -17.17 3.46 -8.05
N GLU A 52 -16.46 2.79 -7.15
CA GLU A 52 -16.79 2.70 -5.73
C GLU A 52 -15.63 3.18 -4.86
N LEU A 53 -15.95 3.80 -3.71
CA LEU A 53 -14.97 4.13 -2.70
C LEU A 53 -14.78 2.96 -1.73
N CYS A 54 -14.29 1.83 -2.26
CA CYS A 54 -13.99 0.66 -1.46
C CYS A 54 -12.78 -0.11 -1.99
N ILE A 55 -12.17 -0.91 -1.11
CA ILE A 55 -11.12 -1.85 -1.50
C ILE A 55 -11.77 -3.02 -2.24
N ASP A 56 -11.25 -3.34 -3.41
CA ASP A 56 -11.55 -4.58 -4.12
C ASP A 56 -10.64 -5.70 -3.57
N ALA A 57 -11.25 -6.74 -3.01
CA ALA A 57 -10.51 -7.83 -2.36
C ALA A 57 -9.61 -8.59 -3.34
N GLY A 58 -10.06 -8.79 -4.58
CA GLY A 58 -9.28 -9.49 -5.60
C GLY A 58 -8.05 -8.68 -6.02
N ARG A 59 -8.22 -7.38 -6.24
CA ARG A 59 -7.11 -6.45 -6.56
C ARG A 59 -6.14 -6.31 -5.40
N PHE A 60 -6.64 -6.24 -4.17
CA PHE A 60 -5.81 -6.22 -2.97
C PHE A 60 -4.96 -7.49 -2.86
N LEU A 61 -5.56 -8.68 -2.93
CA LEU A 61 -4.83 -9.94 -2.84
C LEU A 61 -3.80 -10.11 -3.97
N ALA A 62 -4.15 -9.72 -5.20
CA ALA A 62 -3.23 -9.76 -6.33
C ALA A 62 -2.05 -8.80 -6.15
N GLY A 63 -2.32 -7.56 -5.74
CA GLY A 63 -1.27 -6.56 -5.48
C GLY A 63 -0.38 -6.94 -4.29
N LEU A 64 -0.96 -7.51 -3.24
CA LEU A 64 -0.22 -8.01 -2.09
C LEU A 64 0.68 -9.19 -2.48
N ALA A 65 0.20 -10.13 -3.28
CA ALA A 65 1.00 -11.24 -3.79
C ALA A 65 2.17 -10.76 -4.66
N ASP A 66 1.95 -9.79 -5.56
CA ASP A 66 3.03 -9.18 -6.36
C ASP A 66 4.09 -8.56 -5.45
N PHE A 67 3.68 -7.74 -4.48
CA PHE A 67 4.63 -7.04 -3.61
C PHE A 67 5.33 -8.00 -2.64
N ALA A 68 4.64 -8.98 -2.08
CA ALA A 68 5.20 -9.98 -1.18
C ALA A 68 6.28 -10.86 -1.85
N SER A 69 6.26 -10.98 -3.18
CA SER A 69 7.30 -11.71 -3.93
C SER A 69 8.65 -10.98 -3.99
N ARG A 70 8.71 -9.71 -3.58
CA ARG A 70 9.92 -8.87 -3.66
C ARG A 70 10.85 -9.13 -2.49
N GLU A 71 12.15 -9.13 -2.76
CA GLU A 71 13.18 -9.34 -1.75
C GLU A 71 13.10 -8.27 -0.64
N GLY A 72 13.22 -8.72 0.62
CA GLY A 72 13.28 -7.82 1.78
C GLY A 72 11.94 -7.24 2.24
N VAL A 73 10.81 -7.71 1.70
CA VAL A 73 9.47 -7.39 2.23
C VAL A 73 9.25 -8.14 3.54
N LEU A 74 8.99 -7.39 4.61
CA LEU A 74 8.78 -7.95 5.95
C LEU A 74 7.32 -8.30 6.22
N GLY A 75 6.39 -7.64 5.55
CA GLY A 75 4.97 -7.78 5.79
C GLY A 75 4.17 -6.59 5.26
N TRP A 76 2.91 -6.52 5.67
CA TRP A 76 2.00 -5.46 5.29
C TRP A 76 1.32 -4.82 6.51
N VAL A 77 0.93 -3.56 6.36
CA VAL A 77 0.21 -2.78 7.37
C VAL A 77 -1.11 -2.31 6.78
N ALA A 78 -2.19 -2.60 7.48
CA ALA A 78 -3.52 -2.11 7.17
C ALA A 78 -3.68 -0.66 7.65
N GLY A 79 -4.06 0.22 6.74
CA GLY A 79 -4.61 1.55 7.01
C GLY A 79 -6.13 1.53 7.01
N SER A 80 -6.76 2.65 6.63
CA SER A 80 -8.22 2.77 6.59
C SER A 80 -8.87 1.95 5.46
N GLY A 81 -10.13 1.56 5.64
CA GLY A 81 -10.93 0.86 4.62
C GLY A 81 -10.94 -0.67 4.72
N PHE A 82 -10.31 -1.21 5.75
CA PHE A 82 -10.40 -2.62 6.14
C PHE A 82 -11.43 -2.87 7.25
N ASP A 83 -11.97 -1.82 7.84
CA ASP A 83 -13.06 -1.90 8.81
C ASP A 83 -14.30 -2.50 8.08
N ASP A 84 -14.91 -3.53 8.66
CA ASP A 84 -16.06 -4.29 8.10
C ASP A 84 -15.75 -5.26 6.91
N ARG A 85 -14.51 -5.70 6.73
CA ARG A 85 -14.09 -6.61 5.64
C ARG A 85 -13.30 -7.83 6.10
#